data_AF-A0A1E1WJ57-F1
#
_entry.id   AF-A0A1E1WJ57-F1
#
_cell.length_a   1.000
_cell.length_b   1.000
_cell.length_c   1.000
_cell.angle_alpha   90.00
_cell.angle_beta   90.00
_cell.angle_gamma   90.00
#
_symmetry.space_group_name_H-M   'P 1'
#
loop_
_entity.id
_entity.type
_entity.pdbx_description
1 polymer ?
#
loop_
_entity_poly.entity_id
_entity_poly.type
_entity_poly.pdbx_seq_one_letter_code
_entity_poly.pdbx_strand_id
1 'polypeptide(L)'
;MIDVKAKISSFFIFNSNFGPREGEESKRILFFHPSQVGTDARKIQVGLCEAVVKFMSTFSSEPCEALQTQTKRYIFYQPEKGFWMVLVVRIPYTTKALSAIGESQGDVVEPSVMYDLLLSAYKMFRMFKGPFKNIPQEDIYTICEQFFTAYLMSRNLTNDISDVIQGISYLPLDKNSFFKVVCFIDLLEVNYPDFKCVSFVYNEQLIWNGLSNEDMLTLYQYLVQSLLPKQVEKEIQGGAVAAAQRHGRFISP
;
A
#
# COMPACT_ATOMS: atom_id res chain seq x y z
N MET A 1 -3.01 18.82 -9.65
CA MET A 1 -2.33 17.69 -8.99
C MET A 1 -2.66 17.77 -7.51
N ILE A 2 -3.47 16.83 -7.01
CA ILE A 2 -3.93 16.86 -5.62
C ILE A 2 -2.90 16.12 -4.78
N ASP A 3 -2.26 16.83 -3.83
CA ASP A 3 -1.40 16.20 -2.84
C ASP A 3 -2.28 15.55 -1.76
N VAL A 4 -2.60 14.26 -1.94
CA VAL A 4 -3.40 13.49 -0.98
C VAL A 4 -2.71 13.38 0.38
N LYS A 5 -1.38 13.51 0.45
CA LYS A 5 -0.65 13.57 1.74
C LYS A 5 -1.12 14.73 2.60
N ALA A 6 -1.48 15.87 1.99
CA ALA A 6 -2.05 17.01 2.69
C ALA A 6 -3.50 16.75 3.17
N LYS A 7 -4.21 15.79 2.57
CA LYS A 7 -5.61 15.46 2.89
C LYS A 7 -5.77 14.30 3.88
N ILE A 8 -4.78 13.40 4.00
CA ILE A 8 -4.80 12.35 5.01
C ILE A 8 -4.81 13.01 6.40
N SER A 9 -5.91 12.84 7.12
CA SER A 9 -6.06 13.28 8.51
C SER A 9 -5.35 12.30 9.44
N SER A 10 -5.55 11.00 9.22
CA SER A 10 -4.96 9.94 10.03
C SER A 10 -4.96 8.62 9.27
N PHE A 11 -3.94 7.80 9.49
CA PHE A 11 -3.92 6.40 9.10
C PHE A 11 -3.42 5.58 10.29
N PHE A 12 -4.17 4.57 10.70
CA PHE A 12 -3.80 3.77 11.86
C PHE A 12 -4.23 2.32 11.71
N ILE A 13 -3.53 1.46 12.44
CA ILE A 13 -3.75 0.03 12.47
C ILE A 13 -3.98 -0.37 13.92
N PHE A 14 -5.04 -1.12 14.18
CA PHE A 14 -5.35 -1.58 15.53
C PHE A 14 -5.81 -3.04 15.55
N ASN A 15 -5.67 -3.66 16.72
CA ASN A 15 -6.22 -4.97 17.00
C ASN A 15 -6.76 -5.00 18.44
N SER A 16 -8.08 -5.18 18.56
CA SER A 16 -8.81 -5.19 19.83
C SER A 16 -8.39 -6.31 20.78
N ASN A 17 -7.73 -7.36 20.28
CA ASN A 17 -7.26 -8.47 21.10
C ASN A 17 -5.98 -8.12 21.88
N PHE A 18 -5.25 -7.08 21.49
CA PHE A 18 -4.11 -6.60 22.25
C PHE A 18 -4.57 -5.67 23.39
N GLY A 19 -3.96 -5.78 24.57
CA GLY A 19 -4.35 -4.94 25.71
C GLY A 19 -5.84 -5.06 26.11
N PRO A 20 -6.33 -6.27 26.48
CA PRO A 20 -7.72 -6.47 26.88
C PRO A 20 -8.05 -5.84 28.25
N ARG A 21 -7.04 -5.48 29.04
CA ARG A 21 -7.21 -4.91 30.38
C ARG A 21 -7.36 -3.38 30.33
N GLU A 22 -8.11 -2.84 31.29
CA GLU A 22 -8.23 -1.40 31.49
C GLU A 22 -6.85 -0.79 31.76
N GLY A 23 -6.54 0.32 31.08
CA GLY A 23 -5.21 0.95 31.10
C GLY A 23 -4.21 0.44 30.04
N GLU A 24 -4.51 -0.66 29.34
CA GLU A 24 -3.65 -1.19 28.26
C GLU A 24 -4.10 -0.83 26.84
N GLU A 25 -5.04 0.10 26.70
CA GLU A 25 -5.65 0.49 25.42
C GLU A 25 -4.62 0.95 24.38
N SER A 26 -3.50 1.54 24.81
CA SER A 26 -2.42 1.93 23.91
C SER A 26 -1.80 0.73 23.18
N LYS A 27 -1.81 -0.47 23.78
CA LYS A 27 -1.29 -1.70 23.18
C LYS A 27 -2.15 -2.18 22.01
N ARG A 28 -3.41 -1.74 21.90
CA ARG A 28 -4.28 -2.04 20.74
C ARG A 28 -3.80 -1.37 19.47
N ILE A 29 -3.09 -0.27 19.59
CA ILE A 29 -2.67 0.57 18.47
C ILE A 29 -1.32 0.07 17.97
N LEU A 30 -1.30 -0.58 16.82
CA LEU A 30 -0.09 -1.13 16.20
C LEU A 30 0.69 -0.09 15.42
N PHE A 31 -0.02 0.88 14.84
CA PHE A 31 0.55 1.95 14.03
C PHE A 31 -0.37 3.17 14.07
N PHE A 32 0.20 4.37 14.08
CA PHE A 32 -0.56 5.61 13.96
C PHE A 32 0.23 6.72 13.28
N HIS A 33 -0.30 7.22 12.17
CA HIS A 33 0.18 8.38 11.44
C HIS A 33 -0.91 9.47 11.44
N PRO A 34 -0.58 10.75 11.67
CA PRO A 34 0.75 11.29 11.96
C PRO A 34 1.23 11.03 13.40
N SER A 35 2.54 10.82 13.58
CA SER A 35 3.15 10.44 14.86
C SER A 35 3.25 11.57 15.89
N GLN A 36 2.85 12.79 15.53
CA GLN A 36 2.82 13.96 16.41
C GLN A 36 1.54 14.01 17.27
N VAL A 37 0.52 13.20 16.94
CA VAL A 37 -0.74 13.17 17.70
C VAL A 37 -0.49 12.59 19.10
N GLY A 38 -0.99 13.25 20.14
CA GLY A 38 -0.85 12.78 21.52
C GLY A 38 -1.52 11.44 21.78
N THR A 39 -0.97 10.64 22.70
CA THR A 39 -1.42 9.28 23.01
C THR A 39 -2.92 9.20 23.33
N ASP A 40 -3.45 10.15 24.10
CA ASP A 40 -4.86 10.14 24.48
C ASP A 40 -5.80 10.41 23.29
N ALA A 41 -5.41 11.32 22.39
CA ALA A 41 -6.17 11.58 21.16
C ALA A 41 -6.19 10.34 20.25
N ARG A 42 -5.07 9.59 20.17
CA ARG A 42 -5.02 8.32 19.42
C ARG A 42 -5.96 7.28 20.00
N LYS A 43 -5.96 7.11 21.34
CA LYS A 43 -6.86 6.19 22.04
C LYS A 43 -8.33 6.52 21.77
N ILE A 44 -8.70 7.80 21.88
CA ILE A 44 -10.07 8.26 21.60
C ILE A 44 -10.48 7.94 20.17
N GLN A 45 -9.62 8.22 19.19
CA GLN A 45 -9.92 7.99 17.79
C GLN A 45 -10.04 6.50 17.43
N VAL A 46 -9.15 5.67 17.96
CA VAL A 46 -9.20 4.21 17.79
C VAL A 46 -10.43 3.63 18.48
N GLY A 47 -10.72 4.05 19.72
CA GLY A 47 -11.88 3.61 20.48
C GLY A 47 -13.21 3.96 19.79
N LEU A 48 -13.31 5.15 19.17
CA LEU A 48 -14.48 5.52 18.37
C LEU A 48 -14.66 4.58 17.16
N CYS A 49 -13.57 4.28 16.44
CA CYS A 49 -13.61 3.41 15.27
C CYS A 49 -13.94 1.96 15.65
N GLU A 50 -13.39 1.48 16.76
CA GLU A 50 -13.72 0.18 17.35
C GLU A 50 -15.21 0.08 17.71
N ALA A 51 -15.75 1.13 18.35
CA ALA A 51 -17.17 1.20 18.70
C ALA A 51 -18.07 1.18 17.44
N VAL A 52 -17.68 1.91 16.38
CA VAL A 52 -18.41 1.90 15.10
C VAL A 52 -18.40 0.50 14.48
N VAL A 53 -17.25 -0.15 14.37
CA VAL A 53 -17.13 -1.51 13.82
C VAL A 53 -18.01 -2.49 14.61
N LYS A 54 -17.96 -2.43 15.94
CA LYS A 54 -18.75 -3.31 16.82
C LYS A 54 -20.25 -3.03 16.70
N PHE A 55 -20.64 -1.76 16.65
CA PHE A 55 -22.03 -1.36 16.44
C PHE A 55 -22.56 -1.89 15.11
N MET A 56 -21.83 -1.68 14.01
CA MET A 56 -22.24 -2.12 12.68
C MET A 56 -22.36 -3.65 12.57
N SER A 57 -21.52 -4.40 13.28
CA SER A 57 -21.61 -5.87 13.34
C SER A 57 -22.92 -6.41 13.96
N THR A 58 -23.68 -5.55 14.64
CA THR A 58 -25.00 -5.90 15.18
C THR A 58 -26.09 -5.84 14.09
N PHE A 59 -25.88 -5.07 13.03
CA PHE A 59 -26.86 -4.83 11.96
C PHE A 59 -26.52 -5.55 10.66
N SER A 60 -25.24 -5.87 10.44
CA SER A 60 -24.76 -6.55 9.24
C SER A 60 -23.75 -7.63 9.61
N SER A 61 -23.73 -8.70 8.81
CA SER A 61 -22.68 -9.72 8.86
C SER A 61 -21.41 -9.27 8.16
N GLU A 62 -21.52 -8.30 7.25
CA GLU A 62 -20.39 -7.70 6.54
C GLU A 62 -19.81 -6.52 7.33
N PRO A 63 -18.47 -6.38 7.36
CA PRO A 63 -17.81 -5.28 8.04
C PRO A 63 -18.17 -3.93 7.39
N CYS A 64 -18.23 -2.87 8.18
CA CYS A 64 -18.41 -1.52 7.66
C CYS A 64 -17.24 -1.17 6.73
N GLU A 65 -17.50 -0.73 5.50
CA GLU A 65 -16.46 -0.35 4.55
C GLU A 65 -16.10 1.13 4.65
N ALA A 66 -17.10 2.01 4.79
CA ALA A 66 -16.91 3.45 4.79
C ALA A 66 -17.88 4.17 5.73
N LEU A 67 -17.38 5.22 6.38
CA LEU A 67 -18.18 6.17 7.15
C LEU A 67 -17.83 7.60 6.71
N GLN A 68 -18.84 8.42 6.47
CA GLN A 68 -18.65 9.81 6.10
C GLN A 68 -19.29 10.73 7.14
N THR A 69 -18.52 11.72 7.59
CA THR A 69 -18.99 12.84 8.39
C THR A 69 -19.04 14.11 7.52
N GLN A 70 -19.41 15.24 8.11
CA GLN A 70 -19.44 16.52 7.39
C GLN A 70 -18.05 17.00 6.92
N THR A 71 -16.97 16.55 7.57
CA THR A 71 -15.61 17.06 7.35
C THR A 71 -14.56 15.96 7.13
N LYS A 72 -14.92 14.69 7.36
CA LYS A 72 -14.01 13.55 7.23
C LYS A 72 -14.69 12.37 6.57
N ARG A 73 -13.91 11.57 5.87
CA ARG A 73 -14.29 10.24 5.40
C ARG A 73 -13.35 9.21 6.02
N TYR A 74 -13.92 8.12 6.49
CA TYR A 74 -13.25 6.98 7.08
C TYR A 74 -13.46 5.79 6.16
N ILE A 75 -12.39 5.07 5.86
CA ILE A 75 -12.43 3.77 5.22
C ILE A 75 -11.89 2.75 6.20
N PHE A 76 -12.64 1.68 6.41
CA PHE A 76 -12.27 0.58 7.28
C PHE A 76 -11.96 -0.64 6.42
N TYR A 77 -10.81 -1.24 6.69
CA TYR A 77 -10.37 -2.44 5.99
C TYR A 77 -9.88 -3.46 7.01
N GLN A 78 -10.40 -4.69 6.91
CA GLN A 78 -9.98 -5.81 7.75
C GLN A 78 -9.15 -6.80 6.93
N PRO A 79 -7.82 -6.63 6.83
CA PRO A 79 -6.96 -7.56 6.09
C PRO A 79 -6.94 -8.97 6.70
N GLU A 80 -6.98 -9.05 8.02
CA GLU A 80 -6.95 -10.30 8.78
C GLU A 80 -7.92 -10.22 9.95
N LYS A 81 -8.49 -11.36 10.35
CA LYS A 81 -9.39 -11.43 11.51
C LYS A 81 -8.74 -10.78 12.75
N GLY A 82 -9.38 -9.72 13.25
CA GLY A 82 -8.95 -8.93 14.42
C GLY A 82 -8.03 -7.75 14.10
N PHE A 83 -7.42 -7.69 12.92
CA PHE A 83 -6.57 -6.57 12.50
C PHE A 83 -7.35 -5.62 11.61
N TRP A 84 -7.38 -4.34 12.01
CA TRP A 84 -8.10 -3.30 11.30
C TRP A 84 -7.15 -2.21 10.86
N MET A 85 -7.28 -1.81 9.61
CA MET A 85 -6.62 -0.65 9.01
C MET A 85 -7.69 0.41 8.75
N VAL A 86 -7.45 1.64 9.21
CA VAL A 86 -8.39 2.75 9.04
C VAL A 86 -7.69 3.94 8.43
N LEU A 87 -8.20 4.38 7.28
CA LEU A 87 -7.76 5.60 6.61
C LEU A 87 -8.80 6.70 6.81
N VAL A 88 -8.34 7.86 7.28
CA VAL A 88 -9.18 9.03 7.51
C VAL A 88 -8.69 10.18 6.65
N VAL A 89 -9.56 10.67 5.77
CA VAL A 89 -9.25 11.77 4.84
C VAL A 89 -10.18 12.94 5.13
N ARG A 90 -9.64 14.16 5.13
CA ARG A 90 -10.43 15.40 5.22
C ARG A 90 -11.15 15.63 3.90
N ILE A 91 -12.45 15.93 4.00
CA ILE A 91 -13.27 16.32 2.85
C ILE A 91 -13.76 17.75 3.03
N PRO A 92 -13.88 18.54 1.94
CA PRO A 92 -14.41 19.89 2.00
C PRO A 92 -15.87 19.88 2.47
N TYR A 93 -16.24 20.87 3.28
CA TYR A 93 -17.61 21.03 3.78
C TYR A 93 -18.51 21.56 2.66
N THR A 94 -19.36 20.70 2.09
CA THR A 94 -20.37 21.13 1.11
C THR A 94 -21.62 21.63 1.82
N THR A 95 -21.86 22.94 1.82
CA THR A 95 -23.20 23.47 2.10
C THR A 95 -24.09 23.27 0.88
N LYS A 96 -25.40 23.01 1.10
CA LYS A 96 -26.40 22.81 0.04
C LYS A 96 -26.46 23.94 -1.00
N ALA A 97 -25.95 25.14 -0.69
CA ALA A 97 -25.88 26.28 -1.60
C ALA A 97 -24.77 26.16 -2.67
N LEU A 98 -23.64 25.49 -2.35
CA LEU A 98 -22.52 25.31 -3.27
C LEU A 98 -22.75 24.21 -4.31
N SER A 99 -23.69 23.29 -4.04
CA SER A 99 -24.05 22.20 -4.95
C SER A 99 -24.75 22.68 -6.24
N ALA A 100 -25.28 23.91 -6.25
CA ALA A 100 -25.95 24.50 -7.41
C ALA A 100 -24.97 25.14 -8.43
N ILE A 101 -23.71 25.35 -8.07
CA ILE A 101 -22.71 26.07 -8.90
C ILE A 101 -21.73 25.10 -9.60
N GLY A 102 -21.86 23.78 -9.41
CA GLY A 102 -21.08 22.77 -10.15
C GLY A 102 -19.58 22.68 -9.81
N GLU A 103 -19.05 23.61 -9.03
CA GLU A 103 -17.63 23.66 -8.67
C GLU A 103 -17.36 23.05 -7.28
N SER A 104 -17.26 21.71 -7.20
CA SER A 104 -16.59 21.02 -6.07
C SER A 104 -16.27 19.54 -6.33
N GLN A 105 -16.54 18.97 -7.52
CA GLN A 105 -16.33 17.54 -7.72
C GLN A 105 -14.85 17.14 -7.88
N GLY A 106 -13.97 18.08 -8.23
CA GLY A 106 -12.56 17.76 -8.48
C GLY A 106 -11.72 17.42 -7.24
N ASP A 107 -12.18 17.76 -6.03
CA ASP A 107 -11.32 17.76 -4.84
C ASP A 107 -11.62 16.65 -3.82
N VAL A 108 -12.59 15.78 -4.11
CA VAL A 108 -12.98 14.67 -3.24
C VAL A 108 -12.32 13.38 -3.72
N VAL A 109 -11.49 12.77 -2.87
CA VAL A 109 -10.91 11.44 -3.14
C VAL A 109 -12.02 10.39 -3.07
N GLU A 110 -12.10 9.52 -4.07
CA GLU A 110 -13.13 8.47 -4.16
C GLU A 110 -12.91 7.38 -3.09
N PRO A 111 -13.97 6.81 -2.48
CA PRO A 111 -13.82 5.73 -1.49
C PRO A 111 -13.08 4.49 -2.03
N SER A 112 -13.26 4.16 -3.31
CA SER A 112 -12.57 3.06 -4.00
C SER A 112 -11.05 3.24 -3.98
N VAL A 113 -10.56 4.41 -4.41
CA VAL A 113 -9.14 4.78 -4.38
C VAL A 113 -8.55 4.65 -2.97
N MET A 114 -9.28 5.14 -1.95
CA MET A 114 -8.86 5.05 -0.55
C MET A 114 -8.78 3.60 -0.06
N TYR A 115 -9.74 2.77 -0.46
CA TYR A 115 -9.77 1.35 -0.13
C TYR A 115 -8.62 0.61 -0.83
N ASP A 116 -8.40 0.86 -2.12
CA ASP A 116 -7.32 0.28 -2.90
C ASP A 116 -5.94 0.66 -2.33
N LEU A 117 -5.80 1.86 -1.76
CA LEU A 117 -4.59 2.23 -1.03
C LEU A 117 -4.33 1.29 0.15
N LEU A 118 -5.35 1.05 0.98
CA LEU A 118 -5.25 0.17 2.15
C LEU A 118 -4.96 -1.28 1.73
N LEU A 119 -5.67 -1.76 0.72
CA LEU A 119 -5.48 -3.08 0.15
C LEU A 119 -4.05 -3.26 -0.39
N SER A 120 -3.57 -2.31 -1.19
CA SER A 120 -2.22 -2.34 -1.77
C SER A 120 -1.14 -2.24 -0.70
N ALA A 121 -1.36 -1.40 0.33
CA ALA A 121 -0.45 -1.28 1.47
C ALA A 121 -0.29 -2.61 2.20
N TYR A 122 -1.39 -3.31 2.47
CA TYR A 122 -1.35 -4.61 3.14
C TYR A 122 -0.80 -5.72 2.24
N LYS A 123 -1.16 -5.78 0.95
CA LYS A 123 -0.57 -6.74 0.01
C LYS A 123 0.95 -6.63 -0.04
N MET A 124 1.46 -5.40 -0.12
CA MET A 124 2.89 -5.13 -0.10
C MET A 124 3.52 -5.50 1.25
N PHE A 125 2.87 -5.17 2.37
CA PHE A 125 3.31 -5.57 3.70
C PHE A 125 3.43 -7.10 3.81
N ARG A 126 2.38 -7.81 3.40
CA ARG A 126 2.31 -9.28 3.43
C ARG A 126 3.40 -9.92 2.57
N MET A 127 3.70 -9.33 1.41
CA MET A 127 4.76 -9.82 0.53
C MET A 127 6.15 -9.75 1.17
N PHE A 128 6.48 -8.66 1.87
CA PHE A 128 7.83 -8.45 2.42
C PHE A 128 8.00 -8.89 3.88
N LYS A 129 6.94 -8.85 4.69
CA LYS A 129 6.97 -9.11 6.13
C LYS A 129 6.13 -10.31 6.56
N GLY A 130 5.30 -10.84 5.68
CA GLY A 130 4.33 -11.89 6.01
C GLY A 130 3.05 -11.34 6.65
N PRO A 131 2.09 -12.21 6.98
CA PRO A 131 0.84 -11.81 7.62
C PRO A 131 1.11 -11.33 9.05
N PHE A 132 0.28 -10.39 9.53
CA PHE A 132 0.38 -9.83 10.89
C PHE A 132 0.38 -10.90 11.97
N LYS A 133 -0.42 -11.97 11.80
CA LYS A 133 -0.48 -13.09 12.75
C LYS A 133 0.85 -13.83 12.95
N ASN A 134 1.74 -13.81 11.96
CA ASN A 134 3.01 -14.51 12.04
C ASN A 134 4.12 -13.66 12.68
N ILE A 135 3.85 -12.38 12.92
CA ILE A 135 4.84 -11.45 13.49
C ILE A 135 4.74 -11.51 15.02
N PRO A 136 5.86 -11.69 15.74
CA PRO A 136 5.88 -11.60 17.18
C PRO A 136 5.30 -10.28 17.69
N GLN A 137 4.55 -10.33 18.79
CA GLN A 137 3.89 -9.13 19.33
C GLN A 137 4.90 -8.03 19.74
N GLU A 138 6.14 -8.39 20.07
CA GLU A 138 7.19 -7.43 20.43
C GLU A 138 7.68 -6.64 19.20
N ASP A 139 7.78 -7.31 18.05
CA ASP A 139 8.34 -6.74 16.83
C ASP A 139 7.29 -6.02 15.96
N ILE A 140 6.01 -6.40 16.09
CA ILE A 140 4.94 -5.91 15.21
C ILE A 140 4.83 -4.38 15.21
N TYR A 141 5.01 -3.73 16.37
CA TYR A 141 4.95 -2.27 16.49
C TYR A 141 6.06 -1.60 15.67
N THR A 142 7.30 -2.08 15.81
CA THR A 142 8.46 -1.52 15.10
C THR A 142 8.39 -1.81 13.60
N ILE A 143 8.00 -3.02 13.21
CA ILE A 143 7.88 -3.42 11.81
C ILE A 143 6.78 -2.60 11.11
N CYS A 144 5.62 -2.42 11.76
CA CYS A 144 4.54 -1.60 11.23
C CYS A 144 4.98 -0.13 11.09
N GLU A 145 5.61 0.44 12.13
CA GLU A 145 6.09 1.83 12.10
C GLU A 145 7.06 2.08 10.94
N GLN A 146 8.06 1.22 10.77
CA GLN A 146 9.05 1.34 9.71
C GLN A 146 8.44 1.19 8.32
N PHE A 147 7.59 0.17 8.13
CA PHE A 147 7.00 -0.13 6.83
C PHE A 147 5.98 0.92 6.41
N PHE A 148 4.96 1.17 7.25
CA PHE A 148 3.84 2.02 6.85
C PHE A 148 4.22 3.49 6.79
N THR A 149 5.18 3.95 7.61
CA THR A 149 5.73 5.30 7.46
C THR A 149 6.45 5.46 6.13
N ALA A 150 7.33 4.52 5.76
CA ALA A 150 8.02 4.56 4.48
C ALA A 150 7.04 4.45 3.29
N TYR A 151 6.03 3.58 3.41
CA TYR A 151 4.99 3.39 2.39
C TYR A 151 4.23 4.70 2.14
N LEU A 152 3.68 5.32 3.19
CA LEU A 152 2.96 6.59 3.09
C LEU A 152 3.83 7.73 2.55
N MET A 153 5.13 7.75 2.88
CA MET A 153 6.05 8.77 2.38
C MET A 153 6.43 8.58 0.91
N SER A 154 6.42 7.32 0.43
CA SER A 154 6.77 6.98 -0.96
C SER A 154 5.60 7.08 -1.94
N ARG A 155 4.36 7.03 -1.44
CA ARG A 155 3.15 7.07 -2.24
C ARG A 155 2.69 8.52 -2.44
N ASN A 156 2.76 9.01 -3.66
CA ASN A 156 1.97 10.15 -4.10
C ASN A 156 0.64 9.59 -4.61
N LEU A 157 -0.45 9.74 -3.86
CA LEU A 157 -1.76 9.44 -4.43
C LEU A 157 -2.21 10.66 -5.23
N THR A 158 -2.50 10.45 -6.50
CA THR A 158 -3.24 11.41 -7.32
C THR A 158 -4.64 10.83 -7.54
N ASN A 159 -5.66 11.68 -7.69
CA ASN A 159 -7.01 11.19 -8.06
C ASN A 159 -7.07 10.72 -9.53
N ASP A 160 -5.97 10.17 -10.06
CA ASP A 160 -5.89 9.72 -11.43
C ASP A 160 -6.36 8.28 -11.55
N ILE A 161 -6.96 7.97 -12.70
CA ILE A 161 -7.44 6.63 -13.04
C ILE A 161 -6.30 5.59 -12.95
N SER A 162 -5.06 6.01 -13.17
CA SER A 162 -3.85 5.20 -13.04
C SER A 162 -3.61 4.66 -11.61
N ASP A 163 -4.14 5.32 -10.58
CA ASP A 163 -4.02 4.86 -9.19
C ASP A 163 -5.02 3.75 -8.86
N VAL A 164 -6.12 3.67 -9.63
CA VAL A 164 -7.18 2.65 -9.51
C VAL A 164 -6.92 1.47 -10.46
N ILE A 165 -6.52 1.75 -11.71
CA ILE A 165 -6.27 0.71 -12.72
C ILE A 165 -4.83 0.22 -12.59
N GLN A 166 -4.69 -0.81 -11.77
CA GLN A 166 -3.42 -1.49 -11.58
C GLN A 166 -3.22 -2.53 -12.70
N GLY A 167 -2.28 -2.27 -13.60
CA GLY A 167 -1.96 -3.13 -14.73
C GLY A 167 -0.50 -3.59 -14.75
N ILE A 168 -0.26 -4.75 -15.35
CA ILE A 168 1.09 -5.20 -15.72
C ILE A 168 1.29 -4.88 -17.20
N SER A 169 2.32 -4.09 -17.51
CA SER A 169 2.73 -3.85 -18.88
C SER A 169 3.59 -5.02 -19.36
N TYR A 170 3.15 -5.75 -20.38
CA TYR A 170 3.92 -6.83 -20.98
C TYR A 170 4.68 -6.33 -22.21
N LEU A 171 5.93 -6.76 -22.39
CA LEU A 171 6.69 -6.48 -23.60
C LEU A 171 6.43 -7.60 -24.63
N PRO A 172 5.79 -7.30 -25.78
CA PRO A 172 5.63 -8.29 -26.84
C PRO A 172 7.00 -8.58 -27.48
N LEU A 173 7.37 -9.86 -27.53
CA LEU A 173 8.58 -10.33 -28.18
C LEU A 173 8.25 -11.16 -29.41
N ASP A 174 9.14 -11.15 -30.40
CA ASP A 174 9.10 -12.12 -31.50
C ASP A 174 9.42 -13.53 -30.99
N LYS A 175 9.01 -14.54 -31.76
CA LYS A 175 9.14 -15.95 -31.36
C LYS A 175 10.57 -16.35 -30.98
N ASN A 176 11.59 -15.84 -31.70
CA ASN A 176 12.98 -16.22 -31.45
C ASN A 176 13.50 -15.55 -30.18
N SER A 177 13.18 -14.27 -29.97
CA SER A 177 13.55 -13.56 -28.74
C SER A 177 12.86 -14.13 -27.52
N PHE A 178 11.57 -14.47 -27.61
CA PHE A 178 10.85 -15.13 -26.53
C PHE A 178 11.47 -16.50 -26.20
N PHE A 179 11.79 -17.30 -27.22
CA PHE A 179 12.43 -18.60 -27.01
C PHE A 179 13.78 -18.49 -26.30
N LYS A 180 14.60 -17.47 -26.64
CA LYS A 180 15.86 -17.21 -25.93
C LYS A 180 15.64 -16.91 -24.45
N VAL A 181 14.60 -16.15 -24.11
CA VAL A 181 14.25 -15.86 -22.71
C VAL A 181 13.86 -17.14 -22.01
N VAL A 182 13.01 -17.98 -22.61
CA VAL A 182 12.62 -19.28 -22.02
C VAL A 182 13.85 -20.14 -21.76
N CYS A 183 14.72 -20.35 -22.74
CA CYS A 183 15.95 -21.14 -22.54
C CYS A 183 16.87 -20.56 -21.46
N PHE A 184 16.92 -19.23 -21.33
CA PHE A 184 17.69 -18.58 -20.28
C PHE A 184 17.09 -18.84 -18.88
N ILE A 185 15.77 -18.77 -18.76
CA ILE A 185 15.07 -19.08 -17.50
C ILE A 185 15.26 -20.57 -17.15
N ASP A 186 15.08 -21.49 -18.10
CA ASP A 186 15.30 -22.91 -17.88
C ASP A 186 16.73 -23.20 -17.40
N LEU A 187 17.72 -22.54 -18.02
CA LEU A 187 19.12 -22.66 -17.60
C LEU A 187 19.36 -22.11 -16.19
N LEU A 188 18.68 -21.03 -15.80
CA LEU A 188 18.76 -20.49 -14.45
C LEU A 188 18.14 -21.45 -13.43
N GLU A 189 16.97 -22.01 -13.72
CA GLU A 189 16.28 -22.94 -12.80
C GLU A 189 17.07 -24.23 -12.59
N VAL A 190 17.74 -24.74 -13.64
CA VAL A 190 18.62 -25.92 -13.52
C VAL A 190 19.89 -25.62 -12.72
N ASN A 191 20.52 -24.46 -12.93
CA ASN A 191 21.78 -24.12 -12.28
C ASN A 191 21.60 -23.63 -10.83
N TYR A 192 20.43 -23.08 -10.51
CA TYR A 192 20.14 -22.48 -9.21
C TYR A 192 18.83 -23.03 -8.64
N PRO A 193 18.81 -24.29 -8.18
CA PRO A 193 17.59 -24.93 -7.67
C PRO A 193 17.05 -24.28 -6.38
N ASP A 194 17.83 -23.42 -5.72
CA ASP A 194 17.39 -22.63 -4.58
C ASP A 194 16.40 -21.52 -4.97
N PHE A 195 16.37 -21.11 -6.24
CA PHE A 195 15.42 -20.11 -6.73
C PHE A 195 14.05 -20.75 -6.92
N LYS A 196 13.10 -20.34 -6.07
CA LYS A 196 11.71 -20.82 -6.14
C LYS A 196 10.92 -20.21 -7.30
N CYS A 197 11.33 -19.05 -7.78
CA CYS A 197 10.62 -18.30 -8.80
C CYS A 197 11.55 -17.30 -9.48
N VAL A 198 11.37 -17.11 -10.79
CA VAL A 198 12.09 -16.12 -11.60
C VAL A 198 11.10 -15.24 -12.34
N SER A 199 11.33 -13.92 -12.32
CA SER A 199 10.60 -12.96 -13.14
C SER A 199 11.59 -12.13 -13.95
N PHE A 200 11.27 -11.89 -15.22
CA PHE A 200 12.12 -11.14 -16.14
C PHE A 200 11.44 -9.83 -16.52
N VAL A 201 12.00 -8.70 -16.08
CA VAL A 201 11.49 -7.35 -16.35
C VAL A 201 12.55 -6.56 -17.14
N TYR A 202 12.12 -5.91 -18.21
CA TYR A 202 12.97 -5.05 -19.03
C TYR A 202 12.25 -3.72 -19.29
N ASN A 203 12.93 -2.61 -19.00
CA ASN A 203 12.40 -1.26 -19.20
C ASN A 203 10.97 -1.06 -18.65
N GLU A 204 10.75 -1.46 -17.38
CA GLU A 204 9.43 -1.42 -16.73
C GLU A 204 8.37 -2.32 -17.38
N GLN A 205 8.73 -3.20 -18.32
CA GLN A 205 7.80 -4.13 -18.95
C GLN A 205 8.15 -5.58 -18.58
N LEU A 206 7.14 -6.36 -18.25
CA LEU A 206 7.27 -7.76 -17.88
C LEU A 206 7.38 -8.62 -19.14
N ILE A 207 8.40 -9.49 -19.18
CA ILE A 207 8.62 -10.45 -20.27
C ILE A 207 8.26 -11.86 -19.81
N TRP A 208 8.69 -12.24 -18.60
CA TRP A 208 8.44 -13.56 -18.02
C TRP A 208 8.00 -13.42 -16.57
N ASN A 209 7.03 -14.24 -16.16
CA ASN A 209 6.51 -14.28 -14.81
C ASN A 209 6.45 -15.71 -14.29
N GLY A 210 7.21 -16.00 -13.24
CA GLY A 210 7.08 -17.25 -12.48
C GLY A 210 6.14 -17.17 -11.27
N LEU A 211 5.69 -15.96 -10.89
CA LEU A 211 4.82 -15.73 -9.73
C LEU A 211 3.33 -15.86 -10.09
N SER A 212 2.49 -15.99 -9.07
CA SER A 212 1.04 -15.82 -9.26
C SER A 212 0.74 -14.41 -9.80
N ASN A 213 -0.34 -14.24 -10.57
CA ASN A 213 -0.68 -12.95 -11.17
C ASN A 213 -0.90 -11.86 -10.10
N GLU A 214 -1.49 -12.21 -8.96
CA GLU A 214 -1.75 -11.26 -7.87
C GLU A 214 -0.46 -10.81 -7.17
N ASP A 215 0.45 -11.75 -6.91
CA ASP A 215 1.75 -11.45 -6.29
C ASP A 215 2.63 -10.66 -7.25
N MET A 216 2.64 -11.02 -8.53
CA MET A 216 3.38 -10.31 -9.56
C MET A 216 2.86 -8.88 -9.73
N LEU A 217 1.54 -8.66 -9.68
CA LEU A 217 0.97 -7.31 -9.75
C LEU A 217 1.47 -6.45 -8.58
N THR A 218 1.47 -6.99 -7.37
CA THR A 218 1.96 -6.33 -6.16
C THR A 218 3.46 -6.02 -6.27
N LEU A 219 4.26 -6.97 -6.74
CA LEU A 219 5.70 -6.82 -6.95
C LEU A 219 6.00 -5.77 -8.02
N TYR A 220 5.29 -5.84 -9.15
CA TYR A 220 5.47 -4.95 -10.29
C TYR A 220 5.21 -3.50 -9.88
N GLN A 221 4.16 -3.24 -9.10
CA GLN A 221 3.90 -1.92 -8.52
C GLN A 221 5.06 -1.43 -7.66
N TYR A 222 5.59 -2.29 -6.79
CA TYR A 222 6.75 -1.93 -5.98
C TYR A 222 7.98 -1.58 -6.84
N LEU A 223 8.27 -2.41 -7.86
CA LEU A 223 9.41 -2.23 -8.75
C LEU A 223 9.30 -0.92 -9.53
N VAL A 224 8.17 -0.70 -10.21
CA VAL A 224 7.98 0.46 -11.10
C VAL A 224 7.75 1.75 -10.30
N GLN A 225 7.01 1.71 -9.20
CA GLN A 225 6.61 2.94 -8.49
C GLN A 225 7.60 3.34 -7.39
N SER A 226 8.42 2.42 -6.86
CA SER A 226 9.34 2.71 -5.76
C SER A 226 10.80 2.45 -6.10
N LEU A 227 11.11 1.29 -6.68
CA LEU A 227 12.51 0.84 -6.78
C LEU A 227 13.24 1.44 -7.99
N LEU A 228 12.66 1.31 -9.19
CA LEU A 228 13.28 1.76 -10.43
C LEU A 228 13.46 3.29 -10.48
N PRO A 229 12.47 4.13 -10.09
CA PRO A 229 12.64 5.59 -10.08
C PRO A 229 13.79 6.04 -9.16
N LYS A 230 13.87 5.46 -7.95
CA LYS A 230 14.94 5.79 -6.98
C LYS A 230 16.33 5.39 -7.47
N GLN A 231 16.44 4.35 -8.29
CA GLN A 231 17.72 3.95 -8.88
C GLN A 231 18.11 4.86 -10.05
N VAL A 232 17.16 5.22 -10.91
CA VAL A 232 17.38 6.18 -12.00
C VAL A 232 17.81 7.55 -11.46
N GLU A 233 17.17 8.05 -10.41
CA GLU A 233 17.54 9.32 -9.76
C GLU A 233 18.98 9.30 -9.19
N LYS A 234 19.38 8.18 -8.55
CA LYS A 234 20.75 7.99 -8.05
C LYS A 234 21.79 7.95 -9.18
N GLU A 235 21.44 7.40 -10.35
CA GLU A 235 22.33 7.36 -11.52
C GLU A 235 22.49 8.72 -12.20
N ILE A 236 21.41 9.51 -12.29
CA ILE A 236 21.44 10.87 -12.83
C ILE A 236 22.34 11.77 -11.96
N GLN A 237 22.31 11.58 -10.63
CA GLN A 237 23.22 12.28 -9.71
C GLN A 237 24.68 11.77 -9.79
N GLY A 238 24.91 10.56 -10.29
CA GLY A 238 26.24 9.93 -10.43
C GLY A 238 26.99 10.25 -11.74
N GLY A 239 26.40 11.03 -12.64
CA GLY A 239 27.01 11.44 -13.91
C GLY A 239 26.77 10.45 -15.06
N ALA A 240 26.32 10.98 -16.20
CA ALA A 240 25.86 10.25 -17.38
C ALA A 240 26.87 9.28 -18.02
N VAL A 241 28.16 9.35 -17.65
CA VAL A 241 29.24 8.55 -18.27
C VAL A 241 29.33 7.14 -17.67
N ALA A 242 28.85 6.91 -16.45
CA ALA A 242 28.90 5.60 -15.79
C ALA A 242 27.76 4.65 -16.21
N ALA A 243 26.63 5.19 -16.70
CA ALA A 243 25.44 4.42 -17.07
C ALA A 243 25.64 3.59 -18.35
N ALA A 244 26.50 4.05 -19.28
CA ALA A 244 26.73 3.39 -20.56
C ALA A 244 27.62 2.12 -20.47
N GLN A 245 28.34 1.91 -19.36
CA GLN A 245 29.32 0.81 -19.23
C GLN A 245 28.83 -0.40 -18.45
N ARG A 246 27.70 -0.34 -17.73
CA ARG A 246 27.22 -1.44 -16.89
C ARG A 246 26.24 -2.34 -17.64
N HIS A 247 26.79 -3.34 -18.32
CA HIS A 247 26.04 -4.46 -18.85
C HIS A 247 25.54 -5.32 -17.68
N GLY A 248 24.25 -5.23 -17.37
CA GLY A 248 23.57 -6.06 -16.37
C GLY A 248 23.30 -5.33 -15.05
N ARG A 249 22.02 -5.07 -14.79
CA ARG A 249 21.50 -4.53 -13.53
C ARG A 249 21.21 -5.70 -12.59
N PHE A 250 21.90 -5.78 -11.45
CA PHE A 250 21.55 -6.72 -10.40
C PHE A 250 21.04 -5.94 -9.19
N ILE A 251 19.85 -6.30 -8.72
CA ILE A 251 19.29 -5.81 -7.46
C ILE A 251 19.60 -6.89 -6.44
N SER A 252 20.53 -6.62 -5.52
CA SER A 252 20.71 -7.49 -4.34
C SER A 252 19.77 -7.02 -3.22
N PRO A 253 19.32 -7.94 -2.34
CA PRO A 253 18.61 -7.59 -1.11
C PRO A 253 19.43 -6.67 -0.20
#